data_AF-A0A537ATM3-F1
#
_entry.id   AF-A0A537ATM3-F1
#
_cell.length_a   1.000
_cell.length_b   1.000
_cell.length_c   1.000
_cell.angle_alpha   90.00
_cell.angle_beta   90.00
_cell.angle_gamma   90.00
#
_symmetry.space_group_name_H-M   'P 1'
#
loop_
_entity.id
_entity.type
_entity.pdbx_description
1 polymer ?
#
loop_
_entity_poly.entity_id
_entity_poly.type
_entity_poly.pdbx_seq_one_letter_code
_entity_poly.pdbx_strand_id
1 'polypeptide(L)'
;MLCGSAFAQTAAKAESRDMELVGYHDLQGRSAYQPLVHRQGGRWIAYIGHHGGLSRNPLSGAEEPNGTSILDVTDPKSPRYLAHVPGEAGKDEAGGAQMVQVCDGSELPKGDKSKVYLLRSYGDTAHEIWDVADPAKPALLTTVVAKLEGTHKSWWECDTGIAFLVSGVEGWRARRHPQVYDLSDPAKPVLVRNFGLPGHEPGASGPVPSTLHGPVSTGAKHNRVYFAYGANSRGVLQIVDREKLLNGPKEPTPENLVYPQVSRLDFPPQFGAHTTFPVLGMEIAEFAKDKDARKRDFVVVTGETFRNECQEARQMVIFVDVTDETRPVGVSSWAAPEKSGAFCSRGGRFGTHSSNESFAPVYYKRIMFFAHFNAGVRALDIRDPFRPREIAYYVPAVTARTEKRCVGKGAEERCKIAIQTNNVEVDERGYIYAVDRANTGMHILRLTGAAREAMK
;
A
#
# COMPACT_ATOMS: atom_id res chain seq x y z
N MET A 1 10.13 -54.64 10.53
CA MET A 1 9.09 -53.99 9.71
C MET A 1 8.30 -53.06 10.60
N LEU A 2 8.57 -51.76 10.55
CA LEU A 2 7.73 -50.71 11.12
C LEU A 2 7.80 -49.54 10.13
N CYS A 3 6.85 -49.51 9.20
CA CYS A 3 6.65 -48.43 8.26
C CYS A 3 6.21 -47.18 9.03
N GLY A 4 7.06 -46.15 9.03
CA GLY A 4 6.66 -44.80 9.43
C GLY A 4 5.75 -44.22 8.36
N SER A 5 4.49 -44.01 8.71
CA SER A 5 3.51 -43.32 7.88
C SER A 5 3.92 -41.85 7.75
N ALA A 6 4.53 -41.50 6.61
CA ALA A 6 4.68 -40.11 6.21
C ALA A 6 3.27 -39.55 5.97
N PHE A 7 2.83 -38.62 6.84
CA PHE A 7 1.69 -37.77 6.52
C PHE A 7 2.09 -36.89 5.34
N ALA A 8 1.69 -37.31 4.13
CA ALA A 8 1.72 -36.46 2.96
C ALA A 8 0.78 -35.28 3.23
N GLN A 9 1.36 -34.13 3.59
CA GLN A 9 0.66 -32.87 3.67
C GLN A 9 0.16 -32.57 2.24
N THR A 10 -1.11 -32.83 1.98
CA THR A 10 -1.75 -32.45 0.71
C THR A 10 -1.46 -30.97 0.47
N ALA A 11 -0.72 -30.66 -0.59
CA ALA A 11 -0.43 -29.28 -0.96
C ALA A 11 -1.77 -28.52 -1.03
N ALA A 12 -1.92 -27.46 -0.22
CA ALA A 12 -3.12 -26.66 -0.25
C ALA A 12 -3.30 -26.12 -1.67
N LYS A 13 -4.49 -26.25 -2.25
CA LYS A 13 -4.80 -25.65 -3.55
C LYS A 13 -5.17 -24.19 -3.35
N ALA A 14 -4.85 -23.36 -4.34
CA ALA A 14 -5.38 -22.01 -4.40
C ALA A 14 -6.91 -22.06 -4.51
N GLU A 15 -7.60 -21.09 -3.92
CA GLU A 15 -9.05 -20.91 -4.04
C GLU A 15 -9.32 -19.68 -4.87
N SER A 16 -10.21 -19.75 -5.86
CA SER A 16 -10.55 -18.57 -6.66
C SER A 16 -11.96 -18.57 -7.23
N ARG A 17 -12.44 -17.38 -7.59
CA ARG A 17 -13.63 -17.12 -8.40
C ARG A 17 -13.32 -15.97 -9.33
N ASP A 18 -13.52 -16.17 -10.65
CA ASP A 18 -13.34 -15.15 -11.69
C ASP A 18 -11.98 -14.41 -11.65
N MET A 19 -10.95 -15.09 -11.13
CA MET A 19 -9.57 -14.62 -11.07
C MET A 19 -8.64 -15.83 -11.15
N GLU A 20 -7.53 -15.72 -11.88
CA GLU A 20 -6.58 -16.82 -12.04
C GLU A 20 -5.12 -16.36 -11.95
N LEU A 21 -4.24 -17.30 -11.61
CA LEU A 21 -2.80 -17.11 -11.59
C LEU A 21 -2.24 -17.13 -13.01
N VAL A 22 -1.50 -16.08 -13.37
CA VAL A 22 -0.80 -15.93 -14.64
C VAL A 22 0.67 -16.29 -14.48
N GLY A 23 1.29 -15.81 -13.40
CA GLY A 23 2.67 -16.13 -13.07
C GLY A 23 2.98 -15.92 -11.60
N TYR A 24 4.15 -16.39 -11.20
CA TYR A 24 4.56 -16.50 -9.81
C TYR A 24 6.06 -16.29 -9.68
N HIS A 25 6.49 -15.66 -8.59
CA HIS A 25 7.89 -15.61 -8.19
C HIS A 25 7.99 -15.72 -6.66
N ASP A 26 8.90 -16.54 -6.14
CA ASP A 26 9.01 -16.78 -4.68
C ASP A 26 9.64 -15.62 -3.88
N LEU A 27 10.15 -14.62 -4.59
CA LEU A 27 10.87 -13.45 -4.06
C LEU A 27 12.03 -13.85 -3.13
N GLN A 28 12.69 -14.97 -3.44
CA GLN A 28 13.75 -15.56 -2.62
C GLN A 28 13.29 -15.90 -1.19
N GLY A 29 11.99 -16.04 -0.96
CA GLY A 29 11.39 -16.27 0.35
C GLY A 29 11.37 -15.05 1.26
N ARG A 30 11.52 -13.83 0.75
CA ARG A 30 11.47 -12.60 1.55
C ARG A 30 10.03 -12.19 1.83
N SER A 31 9.75 -11.73 3.05
CA SER A 31 8.47 -11.13 3.42
C SER A 31 8.25 -9.84 2.64
N ALA A 32 7.13 -9.72 1.94
CA ALA A 32 6.87 -8.59 1.05
C ALA A 32 5.79 -7.67 1.61
N TYR A 33 6.00 -6.37 1.45
CA TYR A 33 5.08 -5.33 1.90
C TYR A 33 4.32 -4.71 0.73
N GLN A 34 4.99 -4.06 -0.22
CA GLN A 34 4.35 -3.33 -1.32
C GLN A 34 4.90 -3.74 -2.69
N PRO A 35 4.03 -4.08 -3.65
CA PRO A 35 4.38 -4.11 -5.07
C PRO A 35 4.12 -2.75 -5.73
N LEU A 36 5.01 -2.33 -6.61
CA LEU A 36 4.77 -1.28 -7.59
C LEU A 36 5.26 -1.78 -8.96
N VAL A 37 4.46 -1.59 -10.01
CA VAL A 37 4.84 -2.00 -11.36
C VAL A 37 4.92 -0.76 -12.25
N HIS A 38 6.11 -0.52 -12.80
CA HIS A 38 6.40 0.64 -13.62
C HIS A 38 6.76 0.22 -15.05
N ARG A 39 6.29 0.97 -16.03
CA ARG A 39 6.68 0.77 -17.43
C ARG A 39 7.95 1.56 -17.70
N GLN A 40 9.03 0.86 -18.02
CA GLN A 40 10.34 1.47 -18.31
C GLN A 40 10.70 1.21 -19.75
N GLY A 41 10.43 2.20 -20.60
CA GLY A 41 10.52 2.05 -22.05
C GLY A 41 9.62 0.91 -22.55
N GLY A 42 10.23 -0.12 -23.14
CA GLY A 42 9.53 -1.31 -23.66
C GLY A 42 9.29 -2.43 -22.64
N ARG A 43 9.73 -2.27 -21.39
CA ARG A 43 9.67 -3.31 -20.35
C ARG A 43 8.71 -2.91 -19.24
N TRP A 44 8.23 -3.92 -18.51
CA TRP A 44 7.50 -3.73 -17.26
C TRP A 44 8.33 -4.27 -16.12
N ILE A 45 8.64 -3.41 -15.15
CA ILE A 45 9.50 -3.74 -14.01
C ILE A 45 8.68 -3.66 -12.73
N ALA A 46 8.70 -4.73 -11.96
CA ALA A 46 8.09 -4.80 -10.63
C ALA A 46 9.15 -4.50 -9.56
N TYR A 47 8.84 -3.52 -8.71
CA TYR A 47 9.59 -3.15 -7.53
C TYR A 47 8.84 -3.63 -6.30
N ILE A 48 9.43 -4.55 -5.55
CA ILE A 48 8.80 -5.15 -4.38
C ILE A 48 9.57 -4.73 -3.13
N GLY A 49 8.96 -3.88 -2.31
CA GLY A 49 9.50 -3.50 -1.02
C GLY A 49 9.25 -4.60 0.02
N HIS A 50 10.27 -4.90 0.83
CA HIS A 50 10.24 -5.99 1.81
C HIS A 50 10.25 -5.49 3.24
N HIS A 51 9.59 -6.25 4.13
CA HIS A 51 9.79 -6.13 5.56
C HIS A 51 11.22 -6.55 5.94
N GLY A 52 11.71 -6.06 7.07
CA GLY A 52 12.97 -6.45 7.67
C GLY A 52 13.09 -7.96 7.87
N GLY A 53 14.28 -8.46 7.63
CA GLY A 53 14.66 -9.86 7.76
C GLY A 53 16.03 -10.06 7.12
N LEU A 54 16.55 -11.28 7.22
CA LEU A 54 17.80 -11.67 6.58
C LEU A 54 17.49 -12.84 5.65
N SER A 55 17.94 -12.77 4.39
CA SER A 55 17.78 -13.90 3.47
C SER A 55 18.94 -13.98 2.50
N ARG A 56 19.26 -15.21 2.10
CA ARG A 56 20.26 -15.48 1.07
C ARG A 56 19.80 -14.92 -0.27
N ASN A 57 20.69 -14.17 -0.92
CA ASN A 57 20.52 -13.70 -2.28
C ASN A 57 21.21 -14.68 -3.25
N PRO A 58 20.48 -15.44 -4.09
CA PRO A 58 21.08 -16.36 -5.05
C PRO A 58 21.91 -15.67 -6.14
N LEU A 59 21.71 -14.38 -6.41
CA LEU A 59 22.48 -13.65 -7.41
C LEU A 59 23.90 -13.33 -6.95
N SER A 60 24.07 -12.94 -5.67
CA SER A 60 25.38 -12.61 -5.07
C SER A 60 25.97 -13.78 -4.28
N GLY A 61 25.15 -14.74 -3.87
CA GLY A 61 25.49 -15.83 -2.94
C GLY A 61 25.49 -15.43 -1.47
N ALA A 62 25.40 -14.13 -1.15
CA ALA A 62 25.51 -13.58 0.19
C ALA A 62 24.20 -13.65 0.98
N GLU A 63 24.29 -13.60 2.31
CA GLU A 63 23.14 -13.26 3.16
C GLU A 63 23.01 -11.74 3.24
N GLU A 64 21.82 -11.23 2.92
CA GLU A 64 21.57 -9.79 2.83
C GLU A 64 20.30 -9.43 3.62
N PRO A 65 20.32 -8.31 4.37
CA PRO A 65 19.10 -7.72 4.91
C PRO A 65 18.08 -7.56 3.78
N ASN A 66 16.82 -7.91 4.04
CA ASN A 66 15.73 -7.65 3.11
C ASN A 66 15.72 -6.17 2.73
N GLY A 67 15.40 -5.88 1.48
CA GLY A 67 15.26 -4.50 1.01
C GLY A 67 14.24 -4.40 -0.11
N THR A 68 14.71 -4.22 -1.33
CA THR A 68 13.84 -4.10 -2.51
C THR A 68 14.23 -5.15 -3.55
N SER A 69 13.26 -5.99 -3.95
CA SER A 69 13.43 -6.86 -5.13
C SER A 69 13.03 -6.12 -6.40
N ILE A 70 13.83 -6.28 -7.46
CA ILE A 70 13.54 -5.73 -8.79
C ILE A 70 13.39 -6.88 -9.77
N LEU A 71 12.22 -6.99 -10.42
CA LEU A 71 11.89 -8.07 -11.33
C LEU A 71 11.43 -7.52 -12.69
N ASP A 72 11.88 -8.14 -13.77
CA ASP A 72 11.25 -7.99 -15.08
C ASP A 72 9.97 -8.82 -15.13
N VAL A 73 8.83 -8.15 -15.35
CA VAL A 73 7.50 -8.73 -15.49
C VAL A 73 6.89 -8.36 -16.85
N THR A 74 7.73 -8.11 -17.85
CA THR A 74 7.31 -7.87 -19.24
C THR A 74 6.55 -9.07 -19.77
N ASP A 75 7.07 -10.29 -19.57
CA ASP A 75 6.28 -11.50 -19.64
C ASP A 75 5.78 -11.87 -18.21
N PRO A 76 4.50 -11.65 -17.91
CA PRO A 76 3.94 -11.93 -16.60
C PRO A 76 3.92 -13.44 -16.27
N LYS A 77 4.05 -14.32 -17.27
CA LYS A 77 4.10 -15.77 -17.04
C LYS A 77 5.48 -16.25 -16.58
N SER A 78 6.51 -15.46 -16.85
CA SER A 78 7.89 -15.80 -16.52
C SER A 78 8.63 -14.60 -15.89
N PRO A 79 8.23 -14.15 -14.68
CA PRO A 79 8.93 -13.08 -13.97
C PRO A 79 10.41 -13.40 -13.79
N ARG A 80 11.29 -12.45 -14.11
CA ARG A 80 12.75 -12.62 -13.97
C ARG A 80 13.29 -11.70 -12.90
N TYR A 81 13.88 -12.26 -11.85
CA TYR A 81 14.57 -11.49 -10.82
C TYR A 81 15.85 -10.85 -11.38
N LEU A 82 15.96 -9.53 -11.31
CA LEU A 82 17.07 -8.77 -11.89
C LEU A 82 18.09 -8.35 -10.85
N ALA A 83 17.61 -7.80 -9.73
CA ALA A 83 18.45 -7.28 -8.68
C ALA A 83 17.73 -7.32 -7.33
N HIS A 84 18.52 -7.32 -6.27
CA HIS A 84 18.09 -7.04 -4.92
C HIS A 84 18.90 -5.87 -4.38
N VAL A 85 18.23 -4.86 -3.84
CA VAL A 85 18.89 -3.74 -3.17
C VAL A 85 18.68 -3.89 -1.68
N PRO A 86 19.71 -4.22 -0.88
CA PRO A 86 19.58 -4.38 0.57
C PRO A 86 18.96 -3.16 1.24
N GLY A 87 18.18 -3.42 2.30
CA GLY A 87 17.59 -2.41 3.16
C GLY A 87 18.24 -2.40 4.53
N GLU A 88 17.57 -1.77 5.50
CA GLU A 88 18.05 -1.70 6.87
C GLU A 88 18.00 -3.08 7.54
N ALA A 89 19.04 -3.42 8.32
CA ALA A 89 19.05 -4.63 9.13
C ALA A 89 18.02 -4.52 10.26
N GLY A 90 17.22 -5.56 10.43
CA GLY A 90 16.16 -5.60 11.43
C GLY A 90 15.12 -6.66 11.10
N LYS A 91 14.07 -6.76 11.91
CA LYS A 91 12.95 -7.67 11.67
C LYS A 91 11.66 -6.88 11.48
N ASP A 92 10.78 -7.39 10.62
CA ASP A 92 9.44 -6.85 10.40
C ASP A 92 9.48 -5.36 9.99
N GLU A 93 8.84 -4.46 10.74
CA GLU A 93 8.88 -3.02 10.46
C GLU A 93 10.14 -2.30 10.96
N ALA A 94 10.95 -2.95 11.80
CA ALA A 94 12.19 -2.35 12.33
C ALA A 94 13.39 -2.51 11.38
N GLY A 95 13.14 -2.81 10.10
CA GLY A 95 14.16 -2.94 9.06
C GLY A 95 13.52 -3.10 7.69
N GLY A 96 14.31 -3.44 6.68
CA GLY A 96 13.81 -3.64 5.32
C GLY A 96 13.89 -2.39 4.44
N ALA A 97 13.08 -2.38 3.39
CA ALA A 97 12.83 -1.21 2.53
C ALA A 97 11.42 -1.37 1.96
N GLN A 98 10.42 -1.15 2.81
CA GLN A 98 9.05 -1.62 2.60
C GLN A 98 8.31 -0.84 1.51
N MET A 99 8.56 0.45 1.40
CA MET A 99 7.84 1.35 0.49
C MET A 99 8.66 1.65 -0.77
N VAL A 100 7.99 1.72 -1.92
CA VAL A 100 8.59 2.09 -3.21
C VAL A 100 7.67 3.01 -4.03
N GLN A 101 8.26 4.04 -4.64
CA GLN A 101 7.67 4.89 -5.69
C GLN A 101 8.69 5.02 -6.81
N VAL A 102 8.23 5.09 -8.07
CA VAL A 102 9.13 5.15 -9.23
C VAL A 102 8.64 6.23 -10.17
N CYS A 103 9.56 7.07 -10.64
CA CYS A 103 9.31 8.11 -11.64
C CYS A 103 10.36 8.04 -12.74
N ASP A 104 9.93 8.25 -13.97
CA ASP A 104 10.86 8.48 -15.07
C ASP A 104 11.46 9.89 -14.94
N GLY A 105 12.77 10.00 -15.16
CA GLY A 105 13.44 11.30 -15.14
C GLY A 105 12.94 12.27 -16.21
N SER A 106 12.32 11.75 -17.27
CA SER A 106 11.66 12.56 -18.29
C SER A 106 10.34 13.19 -17.86
N GLU A 107 9.71 12.69 -16.80
CA GLU A 107 8.47 13.25 -16.24
C GLU A 107 8.75 14.31 -15.17
N LEU A 108 9.89 14.19 -14.48
CA LEU A 108 10.30 15.10 -13.42
C LEU A 108 10.79 16.44 -13.99
N PRO A 109 10.42 17.59 -13.37
CA PRO A 109 10.75 18.91 -13.92
C PRO A 109 12.25 19.18 -14.13
N LYS A 110 13.11 18.59 -13.29
CA LYS A 110 14.58 18.72 -13.36
C LYS A 110 15.28 17.36 -13.35
N GLY A 111 14.55 16.29 -13.67
CA GLY A 111 15.12 14.94 -13.77
C GLY A 111 16.06 14.81 -14.97
N ASP A 112 17.05 13.94 -14.87
CA ASP A 112 17.81 13.50 -16.04
C ASP A 112 16.92 12.56 -16.87
N LYS A 113 16.62 12.97 -18.10
CA LYS A 113 15.71 12.25 -19.01
C LYS A 113 16.17 10.83 -19.37
N SER A 114 17.44 10.51 -19.17
CA SER A 114 17.99 9.17 -19.38
C SER A 114 17.83 8.25 -18.16
N LYS A 115 17.33 8.77 -17.04
CA LYS A 115 17.25 8.07 -15.76
C LYS A 115 15.83 7.65 -15.42
N VAL A 116 15.77 6.65 -14.56
CA VAL A 116 14.54 6.26 -13.85
C VAL A 116 14.89 6.21 -12.38
N TYR A 117 14.04 6.80 -11.54
CA TYR A 117 14.35 6.99 -10.12
C TYR A 117 13.40 6.16 -9.26
N LEU A 118 13.98 5.39 -8.33
CA LEU A 118 13.26 4.67 -7.29
C LEU A 118 13.39 5.45 -5.97
N LEU A 119 12.29 6.02 -5.50
CA LEU A 119 12.15 6.50 -4.12
C LEU A 119 11.74 5.33 -3.23
N ARG A 120 12.44 5.11 -2.13
CA ARG A 120 12.10 4.07 -1.16
C ARG A 120 12.39 4.48 0.27
N SER A 121 11.70 3.86 1.22
CA SER A 121 12.14 3.84 2.62
C SER A 121 13.40 2.98 2.75
N TYR A 122 14.31 3.34 3.64
CA TYR A 122 15.38 2.48 4.17
C TYR A 122 15.07 2.19 5.64
N GLY A 123 14.41 1.06 5.87
CA GLY A 123 13.86 0.65 7.16
C GLY A 123 13.07 1.75 7.86
N ASP A 124 13.32 1.97 9.15
CA ASP A 124 12.62 2.97 9.96
C ASP A 124 13.40 4.30 10.04
N THR A 125 14.57 4.40 9.38
CA THR A 125 15.55 5.47 9.67
C THR A 125 15.83 6.45 8.54
N ALA A 126 15.46 6.16 7.29
CA ALA A 126 15.71 7.08 6.17
C ALA A 126 14.77 6.88 4.97
N HIS A 127 14.73 7.88 4.08
CA HIS A 127 14.21 7.76 2.71
C HIS A 127 15.36 7.96 1.71
N GLU A 128 15.41 7.14 0.67
CA GLU A 128 16.48 7.12 -0.33
C GLU A 128 15.91 7.26 -1.74
N ILE A 129 16.69 7.85 -2.65
CA ILE A 129 16.46 7.79 -4.09
C ILE A 129 17.60 7.01 -4.74
N TRP A 130 17.23 6.08 -5.61
CA TRP A 130 18.14 5.25 -6.38
C TRP A 130 17.93 5.50 -7.87
N ASP A 131 19.02 5.52 -8.63
CA ASP A 131 18.99 5.38 -10.08
C ASP A 131 18.79 3.91 -10.44
N VAL A 132 17.71 3.64 -11.17
CA VAL A 132 17.29 2.31 -11.62
C VAL A 132 17.06 2.27 -13.13
N ALA A 133 17.68 3.19 -13.89
CA ALA A 133 17.61 3.20 -15.35
C ALA A 133 18.05 1.86 -15.98
N ASP A 134 19.10 1.25 -15.41
CA ASP A 134 19.37 -0.18 -15.57
C ASP A 134 18.84 -0.91 -14.33
N PRO A 135 17.65 -1.55 -14.39
CA PRO A 135 17.05 -2.21 -13.23
C PRO A 135 17.84 -3.44 -12.75
N ALA A 136 18.84 -3.91 -13.50
CA ALA A 136 19.76 -4.95 -13.05
C ALA A 136 20.99 -4.39 -12.30
N LYS A 137 21.23 -3.07 -12.35
CA LYS A 137 22.36 -2.38 -11.70
C LYS A 137 21.92 -1.10 -10.98
N PRO A 138 21.03 -1.22 -9.98
CA PRO A 138 20.57 -0.08 -9.20
C PRO A 138 21.74 0.58 -8.46
N ALA A 139 21.75 1.92 -8.42
CA ALA A 139 22.78 2.71 -7.74
C ALA A 139 22.14 3.77 -6.85
N LEU A 140 22.64 3.93 -5.61
CA LEU A 140 22.16 4.98 -4.71
C LEU A 140 22.50 6.34 -5.33
N LEU A 141 21.49 7.19 -5.47
CA LEU A 141 21.67 8.57 -5.93
C LEU A 141 21.87 9.49 -4.74
N THR A 142 20.93 9.45 -3.78
CA THR A 142 20.98 10.30 -2.59
C THR A 142 20.09 9.76 -1.47
N THR A 143 20.40 10.16 -0.24
CA THR A 143 19.52 10.00 0.91
C THR A 143 18.71 11.29 1.07
N VAL A 144 17.39 11.20 0.90
CA VAL A 144 16.47 12.36 0.96
C VAL A 144 16.44 12.93 2.37
N VAL A 145 16.33 12.05 3.35
CA VAL A 145 16.31 12.36 4.78
C VAL A 145 16.75 11.12 5.55
N ALA A 146 17.47 11.33 6.65
CA ALA A 146 18.00 10.29 7.52
C ALA A 146 17.76 10.66 8.99
N LYS A 147 18.11 9.73 9.90
CA LYS A 147 17.91 9.86 11.35
C LYS A 147 16.43 10.01 11.73
N LEU A 148 15.57 9.29 11.02
CA LEU A 148 14.16 9.17 11.36
C LEU A 148 13.96 8.09 12.43
N GLU A 149 12.86 8.18 13.16
CA GLU A 149 12.39 7.20 14.16
C GLU A 149 11.10 6.49 13.69
N GLY A 150 10.92 6.47 12.37
CA GLY A 150 9.69 6.08 11.73
C GLY A 150 9.79 6.33 10.22
N THR A 151 9.56 5.32 9.39
CA THR A 151 9.12 5.55 8.01
C THR A 151 7.87 4.75 7.70
N HIS A 152 7.21 5.10 6.60
CA HIS A 152 6.12 4.28 6.06
C HIS A 152 5.82 4.62 4.59
N LYS A 153 4.56 4.41 4.17
CA LYS A 153 4.12 4.65 2.80
C LYS A 153 4.30 6.10 2.36
N SER A 154 4.86 6.31 1.18
CA SER A 154 5.08 7.62 0.58
C SER A 154 4.22 7.80 -0.68
N TRP A 155 4.08 9.03 -1.16
CA TRP A 155 3.48 9.31 -2.47
C TRP A 155 4.40 10.28 -3.22
N TRP A 156 4.68 10.00 -4.49
CA TRP A 156 5.51 10.89 -5.32
C TRP A 156 4.77 11.30 -6.58
N GLU A 157 4.54 12.61 -6.73
CA GLU A 157 3.99 13.18 -7.96
C GLU A 157 5.13 13.35 -8.98
N CYS A 158 5.22 12.45 -9.97
CA CYS A 158 6.30 12.48 -10.96
C CYS A 158 6.30 13.76 -11.82
N ASP A 159 5.13 14.33 -12.12
CA ASP A 159 4.98 15.52 -12.97
C ASP A 159 5.40 16.82 -12.28
N THR A 160 5.24 16.92 -10.95
CA THR A 160 5.64 18.12 -10.17
C THR A 160 6.93 17.92 -9.39
N GLY A 161 7.31 16.67 -9.14
CA GLY A 161 8.40 16.30 -8.24
C GLY A 161 8.04 16.35 -6.76
N ILE A 162 6.83 16.78 -6.38
CA ILE A 162 6.43 16.87 -4.97
C ILE A 162 6.23 15.46 -4.39
N ALA A 163 6.87 15.19 -3.26
CA ALA A 163 6.74 13.95 -2.53
C ALA A 163 6.21 14.16 -1.12
N PHE A 164 5.28 13.30 -0.72
CA PHE A 164 4.71 13.22 0.62
C PHE A 164 5.27 11.98 1.29
N LEU A 165 6.22 12.16 2.17
CA LEU A 165 6.93 11.09 2.87
C LEU A 165 6.30 10.89 4.24
N VAL A 166 6.07 9.65 4.64
CA VAL A 166 5.74 9.33 6.03
C VAL A 166 7.03 9.17 6.81
N SER A 167 7.22 10.00 7.82
CA SER A 167 8.45 10.04 8.62
C SER A 167 8.17 10.25 10.11
N GLY A 168 9.04 9.75 10.97
CA GLY A 168 9.14 10.12 12.39
C GLY A 168 10.32 11.05 12.57
N VAL A 169 10.07 12.36 12.67
CA VAL A 169 11.12 13.37 12.82
C VAL A 169 11.35 13.65 14.31
N GLU A 170 12.62 13.74 14.72
CA GLU A 170 13.00 14.12 16.09
C GLU A 170 12.25 15.39 16.55
N GLY A 171 11.74 15.35 17.78
CA GLY A 171 10.99 16.44 18.41
C GLY A 171 9.50 16.50 18.06
N TRP A 172 9.04 15.79 17.03
CA TRP A 172 7.61 15.62 16.78
C TRP A 172 7.03 14.52 17.68
N ARG A 173 5.80 14.70 18.14
CA ARG A 173 5.17 13.80 19.12
C ARG A 173 4.60 12.53 18.49
N ALA A 174 4.32 12.56 17.18
CA ALA A 174 3.81 11.42 16.45
C ALA A 174 4.96 10.55 15.93
N ARG A 175 4.85 9.22 16.11
CA ARG A 175 5.81 8.26 15.54
C ARG A 175 5.98 8.42 14.01
N ARG A 176 4.88 8.75 13.33
CA ARG A 176 4.82 8.89 11.87
C ARG A 176 3.90 10.06 11.53
N HIS A 177 4.41 11.04 10.79
CA HIS A 177 3.70 12.22 10.30
C HIS A 177 4.21 12.57 8.88
N PRO A 178 3.49 13.41 8.12
CA PRO A 178 3.92 13.79 6.78
C PRO A 178 5.08 14.79 6.79
N GLN A 179 6.13 14.49 6.01
CA GLN A 179 7.09 15.47 5.50
C GLN A 179 6.84 15.69 4.01
N VAL A 180 6.87 16.94 3.58
CA VAL A 180 6.71 17.29 2.16
C VAL A 180 8.06 17.72 1.61
N TYR A 181 8.49 17.09 0.52
CA TYR A 181 9.74 17.38 -0.17
C TYR A 181 9.47 17.78 -1.62
N ASP A 182 10.26 18.72 -2.13
CA ASP A 182 10.44 18.93 -3.56
C ASP A 182 11.58 18.03 -4.01
N LEU A 183 11.22 17.02 -4.80
CA LEU A 183 12.12 16.07 -5.46
C LEU A 183 12.12 16.27 -6.98
N SER A 184 11.79 17.48 -7.46
CA SER A 184 11.82 17.81 -8.89
C SER A 184 13.21 17.66 -9.50
N ASP A 185 14.25 17.91 -8.70
CA ASP A 185 15.64 17.46 -8.92
C ASP A 185 15.94 16.31 -7.92
N PRO A 186 15.87 15.03 -8.34
CA PRO A 186 16.06 13.90 -7.44
C PRO A 186 17.44 13.82 -6.79
N ALA A 187 18.45 14.49 -7.35
CA ALA A 187 19.79 14.56 -6.76
C ALA A 187 19.90 15.66 -5.69
N LYS A 188 18.95 16.60 -5.63
CA LYS A 188 18.94 17.73 -4.68
C LYS A 188 17.58 17.87 -3.98
N PRO A 189 17.21 16.92 -3.10
CA PRO A 189 15.97 17.00 -2.34
C PRO A 189 15.89 18.28 -1.51
N VAL A 190 14.74 18.95 -1.54
CA VAL A 190 14.48 20.15 -0.73
C VAL A 190 13.28 19.91 0.18
N LEU A 191 13.48 20.04 1.50
CA LEU A 191 12.38 19.99 2.44
C LEU A 191 11.47 21.21 2.22
N VAL A 192 10.19 20.96 1.92
CA VAL A 192 9.17 22.01 1.82
C VAL A 192 8.66 22.35 3.21
N ARG A 193 8.22 21.34 3.98
CA ARG A 193 7.75 21.47 5.37
C ARG A 193 7.53 20.13 6.06
N ASN A 194 7.45 20.17 7.39
CA ASN A 194 6.81 19.14 8.19
C ASN A 194 5.31 19.50 8.39
N PHE A 195 4.45 18.50 8.48
CA PHE A 195 3.00 18.64 8.66
C PHE A 195 2.45 17.54 9.58
N GLY A 196 1.19 17.65 10.00
CA GLY A 196 0.54 16.69 10.90
C GLY A 196 -0.84 17.16 11.36
N LEU A 197 -1.47 16.36 12.22
CA LEU A 197 -2.68 16.78 12.93
C LEU A 197 -2.28 17.67 14.13
N PRO A 198 -3.08 18.67 14.52
CA PRO A 198 -2.86 19.41 15.76
C PRO A 198 -2.67 18.47 16.96
N GLY A 199 -1.62 18.68 17.73
CA GLY A 199 -1.12 17.79 18.77
C GLY A 199 0.11 16.95 18.37
N HIS A 200 0.45 16.88 17.07
CA HIS A 200 1.68 16.23 16.59
C HIS A 200 2.92 17.14 16.71
N GLU A 201 2.72 18.45 16.64
CA GLU A 201 3.77 19.46 16.61
C GLU A 201 4.61 19.52 17.90
N PRO A 202 5.87 19.95 17.80
CA PRO A 202 6.72 20.18 18.96
C PRO A 202 6.10 21.16 19.95
N GLY A 203 6.23 20.86 21.26
CA GLY A 203 5.70 21.71 22.33
C GLY A 203 4.19 21.56 22.60
N ALA A 204 3.46 20.80 21.79
CA ALA A 204 2.07 20.49 22.07
C ALA A 204 1.90 19.66 23.35
N SER A 205 0.73 19.77 23.99
CA SER A 205 0.34 19.02 25.18
C SER A 205 -0.91 18.17 24.94
N GLY A 206 -1.39 17.43 25.94
CA GLY A 206 -2.59 16.59 25.82
C GLY A 206 -2.39 15.28 25.03
N PRO A 207 -3.48 14.59 24.63
CA PRO A 207 -3.40 13.33 23.88
C PRO A 207 -2.72 13.51 22.51
N VAL A 208 -1.90 12.54 22.10
CA VAL A 208 -1.30 12.52 20.75
C VAL A 208 -2.31 11.89 19.77
N PRO A 209 -2.71 12.58 18.68
CA PRO A 209 -3.57 12.00 17.64
C PRO A 209 -2.93 10.78 16.96
N SER A 210 -3.75 9.94 16.32
CA SER A 210 -3.30 8.79 15.53
C SER A 210 -2.20 9.16 14.53
N THR A 211 -1.27 8.25 14.28
CA THR A 211 -0.13 8.47 13.39
C THR A 211 -0.51 8.29 11.92
N LEU A 212 0.20 8.98 11.03
CA LEU A 212 0.00 8.85 9.60
C LEU A 212 0.44 7.46 9.12
N HIS A 213 -0.37 6.87 8.25
CA HIS A 213 -0.08 5.59 7.63
C HIS A 213 0.36 5.74 6.16
N GLY A 214 -0.37 6.56 5.40
CA GLY A 214 -0.09 6.79 3.98
C GLY A 214 -0.82 8.03 3.43
N PRO A 215 -0.17 8.79 2.54
CA PRO A 215 -0.79 9.83 1.72
C PRO A 215 -1.17 9.30 0.34
N VAL A 216 -2.20 9.87 -0.27
CA VAL A 216 -2.46 9.78 -1.72
C VAL A 216 -2.73 11.19 -2.25
N SER A 217 -1.96 11.63 -3.24
CA SER A 217 -2.19 12.91 -3.90
C SER A 217 -2.88 12.72 -5.24
N THR A 218 -3.75 13.68 -5.56
CA THR A 218 -4.41 13.79 -6.88
C THR A 218 -3.73 14.83 -7.78
N GLY A 219 -2.54 15.28 -7.37
CA GLY A 219 -1.69 16.20 -8.12
C GLY A 219 -2.26 17.61 -8.23
N ALA A 220 -1.56 18.44 -9.02
CA ALA A 220 -1.97 19.82 -9.28
C ALA A 220 -3.36 19.92 -9.94
N LYS A 221 -3.75 18.91 -10.72
CA LYS A 221 -5.04 18.88 -11.46
C LYS A 221 -6.26 19.02 -10.54
N HIS A 222 -6.24 18.32 -9.42
CA HIS A 222 -7.35 18.31 -8.46
C HIS A 222 -7.05 19.08 -7.18
N ASN A 223 -5.78 19.45 -6.95
CA ASN A 223 -5.34 20.22 -5.81
C ASN A 223 -5.70 19.58 -4.44
N ARG A 224 -5.69 18.24 -4.35
CA ARG A 224 -6.01 17.52 -3.10
C ARG A 224 -4.98 16.47 -2.72
N VAL A 225 -4.68 16.42 -1.43
CA VAL A 225 -3.96 15.33 -0.76
C VAL A 225 -4.89 14.71 0.27
N TYR A 226 -4.95 13.37 0.28
CA TYR A 226 -5.75 12.58 1.21
C TYR A 226 -4.81 11.85 2.15
N PHE A 227 -4.90 12.13 3.44
CA PHE A 227 -4.08 11.48 4.46
C PHE A 227 -4.90 10.48 5.28
N ALA A 228 -4.34 9.28 5.45
CA ALA A 228 -4.91 8.21 6.27
C ALA A 228 -4.16 8.09 7.59
N TYR A 229 -4.80 8.42 8.72
CA TYR A 229 -4.22 8.24 10.06
C TYR A 229 -4.90 7.10 10.81
N GLY A 230 -4.15 6.38 11.65
CA GLY A 230 -4.69 5.34 12.53
C GLY A 230 -5.14 4.09 11.77
N ALA A 231 -4.20 3.28 11.31
CA ALA A 231 -4.45 2.16 10.39
C ALA A 231 -5.46 1.10 10.89
N ASN A 232 -5.46 0.77 12.18
CA ASN A 232 -6.29 -0.28 12.76
C ASN A 232 -7.42 0.22 13.68
N SER A 233 -7.30 1.44 14.21
CA SER A 233 -8.26 2.00 15.15
C SER A 233 -8.18 3.52 15.14
N ARG A 234 -9.28 4.19 15.52
CA ARG A 234 -9.38 5.66 15.54
C ARG A 234 -8.89 6.26 14.22
N GLY A 235 -9.41 5.72 13.13
CA GLY A 235 -9.08 6.11 11.78
C GLY A 235 -9.47 7.55 11.52
N VAL A 236 -8.66 8.25 10.73
CA VAL A 236 -8.95 9.61 10.27
C VAL A 236 -8.69 9.70 8.78
N LEU A 237 -9.69 10.18 8.04
CA LEU A 237 -9.52 10.70 6.70
C LEU A 237 -9.37 12.22 6.81
N GLN A 238 -8.22 12.75 6.41
CA GLN A 238 -8.01 14.20 6.27
C GLN A 238 -7.92 14.57 4.80
N ILE A 239 -8.74 15.54 4.36
CA ILE A 239 -8.71 16.11 3.01
C ILE A 239 -8.00 17.45 3.10
N VAL A 240 -6.92 17.60 2.33
CA VAL A 240 -6.03 18.77 2.41
C VAL A 240 -5.92 19.44 1.04
N ASP A 241 -6.02 20.77 1.03
CA ASP A 241 -5.75 21.61 -0.12
C ASP A 241 -4.24 21.64 -0.38
N ARG A 242 -3.83 21.12 -1.53
CA ARG A 242 -2.41 20.91 -1.86
C ARG A 242 -1.65 22.23 -1.98
N GLU A 243 -2.20 23.23 -2.68
CA GLU A 243 -1.55 24.53 -2.84
C GLU A 243 -1.40 25.27 -1.52
N LYS A 244 -2.42 25.23 -0.65
CA LYS A 244 -2.30 25.80 0.70
C LYS A 244 -1.26 25.07 1.55
N LEU A 245 -1.18 23.73 1.42
CA LEU A 245 -0.19 22.93 2.13
C LEU A 245 1.24 23.33 1.71
N LEU A 246 1.47 23.48 0.41
CA LEU A 246 2.79 23.77 -0.16
C LEU A 246 3.25 25.21 0.06
N ASN A 247 2.33 26.18 -0.09
CA ASN A 247 2.66 27.61 -0.14
C ASN A 247 2.22 28.40 1.10
N GLY A 248 1.44 27.81 2.00
CA GLY A 248 1.00 28.46 3.23
C GLY A 248 2.10 28.63 4.28
N PRO A 249 1.80 29.31 5.40
CA PRO A 249 2.73 29.47 6.53
C PRO A 249 3.29 28.12 6.98
N LYS A 250 4.60 28.03 7.23
CA LYS A 250 5.34 26.76 7.36
C LYS A 250 5.53 26.30 8.80
N GLU A 251 5.52 27.23 9.73
CA GLU A 251 5.69 26.99 11.17
C GLU A 251 4.59 26.03 11.65
N PRO A 252 4.91 24.96 12.39
CA PRO A 252 3.93 23.95 12.77
C PRO A 252 3.12 24.40 14.01
N THR A 253 2.39 25.51 13.90
CA THR A 253 1.39 25.90 14.91
C THR A 253 0.07 25.19 14.64
N PRO A 254 -0.80 25.00 15.66
CA PRO A 254 -2.13 24.42 15.44
C PRO A 254 -2.92 25.10 14.31
N GLU A 255 -2.86 26.43 14.21
CA GLU A 255 -3.54 27.21 13.17
C GLU A 255 -2.99 26.89 11.78
N ASN A 256 -1.66 26.81 11.65
CA ASN A 256 -1.00 26.51 10.38
C ASN A 256 -1.19 25.05 9.95
N LEU A 257 -1.33 24.13 10.90
CA LEU A 257 -1.67 22.73 10.62
C LEU A 257 -3.12 22.57 10.15
N VAL A 258 -4.04 23.39 10.66
CA VAL A 258 -5.44 23.40 10.21
C VAL A 258 -5.63 24.19 8.91
N TYR A 259 -4.80 25.20 8.64
CA TYR A 259 -4.94 26.09 7.47
C TYR A 259 -5.17 25.39 6.12
N PRO A 260 -4.41 24.34 5.74
CA PRO A 260 -4.64 23.66 4.48
C PRO A 260 -5.72 22.56 4.57
N GLN A 261 -6.26 22.25 5.75
CA GLN A 261 -7.31 21.24 5.90
C GLN A 261 -8.62 21.75 5.31
N VAL A 262 -9.14 21.04 4.30
CA VAL A 262 -10.49 21.27 3.76
C VAL A 262 -11.52 20.69 4.71
N SER A 263 -11.34 19.42 5.08
CA SER A 263 -12.17 18.73 6.07
C SER A 263 -11.45 17.54 6.66
N ARG A 264 -12.08 16.96 7.70
CA ARG A 264 -11.62 15.77 8.39
C ARG A 264 -12.82 14.93 8.78
N LEU A 265 -12.73 13.62 8.54
CA LEU A 265 -13.68 12.63 9.03
C LEU A 265 -12.98 11.70 10.02
N ASP A 266 -13.38 11.80 11.28
CA ASP A 266 -12.96 10.89 12.34
C ASP A 266 -13.89 9.67 12.40
N PHE A 267 -13.32 8.48 12.25
CA PHE A 267 -14.09 7.25 12.32
C PHE A 267 -14.32 6.80 13.78
N PRO A 268 -15.41 6.05 14.05
CA PRO A 268 -15.57 5.35 15.32
C PRO A 268 -14.32 4.54 15.70
N PRO A 269 -13.99 4.39 17.00
CA PRO A 269 -12.70 3.87 17.44
C PRO A 269 -12.30 2.50 16.88
N GLN A 270 -13.28 1.66 16.53
CA GLN A 270 -13.07 0.33 15.99
C GLN A 270 -12.62 0.29 14.52
N PHE A 271 -12.77 1.39 13.77
CA PHE A 271 -12.38 1.48 12.38
C PHE A 271 -11.08 2.26 12.25
N GLY A 272 -10.17 1.75 11.42
CA GLY A 272 -8.94 2.43 11.05
C GLY A 272 -8.97 2.99 9.62
N ALA A 273 -7.95 3.77 9.31
CA ALA A 273 -7.65 4.28 7.98
C ALA A 273 -6.16 4.04 7.68
N HIS A 274 -5.89 3.00 6.88
CA HIS A 274 -4.56 2.63 6.36
C HIS A 274 -4.30 3.26 4.99
N THR A 275 -5.27 3.17 4.08
CA THR A 275 -5.22 3.78 2.74
C THR A 275 -6.50 4.60 2.51
N THR A 276 -6.36 5.81 1.98
CA THR A 276 -7.46 6.70 1.58
C THR A 276 -7.36 6.99 0.09
N PHE A 277 -7.94 6.13 -0.74
CA PHE A 277 -7.81 6.22 -2.19
C PHE A 277 -8.97 7.02 -2.81
N PRO A 278 -8.72 8.17 -3.45
CA PRO A 278 -9.77 9.00 -4.05
C PRO A 278 -10.24 8.41 -5.38
N VAL A 279 -11.56 8.36 -5.57
CA VAL A 279 -12.23 7.96 -6.81
C VAL A 279 -13.20 9.07 -7.21
N LEU A 280 -12.67 10.02 -7.98
CA LEU A 280 -13.31 11.30 -8.25
C LEU A 280 -14.10 11.29 -9.56
N GLY A 281 -15.24 11.96 -9.62
CA GLY A 281 -16.07 12.14 -10.81
C GLY A 281 -16.68 10.83 -11.29
N MET A 282 -17.19 10.03 -10.37
CA MET A 282 -17.96 8.81 -10.62
C MET A 282 -19.29 9.17 -11.27
N GLU A 283 -19.60 8.52 -12.39
CA GLU A 283 -20.92 8.58 -13.01
C GLU A 283 -21.77 7.43 -12.46
N ILE A 284 -22.78 7.76 -11.67
CA ILE A 284 -23.64 6.75 -11.04
C ILE A 284 -24.84 6.53 -11.95
N ALA A 285 -24.98 5.29 -12.44
CA ALA A 285 -26.01 4.94 -13.42
C ALA A 285 -27.43 5.27 -12.93
N GLU A 286 -27.71 5.01 -11.66
CA GLU A 286 -29.01 5.32 -11.02
C GLU A 286 -29.31 6.83 -11.04
N PHE A 287 -28.29 7.68 -10.92
CA PHE A 287 -28.43 9.14 -10.86
C PHE A 287 -28.32 9.80 -12.24
N ALA A 288 -28.32 9.02 -13.33
CA ALA A 288 -28.08 9.54 -14.68
C ALA A 288 -29.13 10.57 -15.15
N LYS A 289 -30.34 10.53 -14.57
CA LYS A 289 -31.45 11.45 -14.86
C LYS A 289 -31.58 12.59 -13.85
N ASP A 290 -30.76 12.59 -12.80
CA ASP A 290 -30.81 13.61 -11.77
C ASP A 290 -30.29 14.94 -12.34
N LYS A 291 -30.96 16.02 -11.96
CA LYS A 291 -30.55 17.38 -12.34
C LYS A 291 -29.24 17.77 -11.65
N ASP A 292 -29.16 17.50 -10.36
CA ASP A 292 -28.07 17.94 -9.49
C ASP A 292 -27.23 16.74 -9.04
N ALA A 293 -25.90 16.92 -9.06
CA ALA A 293 -24.93 15.95 -8.57
C ALA A 293 -25.10 14.51 -9.12
N ARG A 294 -25.35 14.44 -10.44
CA ARG A 294 -25.25 13.22 -11.26
C ARG A 294 -23.86 12.58 -11.21
N LYS A 295 -22.82 13.40 -11.02
CA LYS A 295 -21.45 12.95 -10.74
C LYS A 295 -21.16 13.11 -9.26
N ARG A 296 -20.48 12.12 -8.69
CA ARG A 296 -20.10 12.10 -7.28
C ARG A 296 -18.60 11.86 -7.14
N ASP A 297 -18.04 12.38 -6.07
CA ASP A 297 -16.66 12.14 -5.68
C ASP A 297 -16.63 11.24 -4.45
N PHE A 298 -15.74 10.26 -4.42
CA PHE A 298 -15.59 9.36 -3.27
C PHE A 298 -14.14 9.26 -2.82
N VAL A 299 -13.97 8.94 -1.55
CA VAL A 299 -12.72 8.39 -1.01
C VAL A 299 -13.02 7.00 -0.47
N VAL A 300 -12.26 6.02 -0.94
CA VAL A 300 -12.32 4.63 -0.45
C VAL A 300 -11.29 4.47 0.65
N VAL A 301 -11.77 4.34 1.88
CA VAL A 301 -10.94 4.21 3.08
C VAL A 301 -10.82 2.74 3.45
N THR A 302 -9.61 2.23 3.51
CA THR A 302 -9.32 0.84 3.87
C THR A 302 -8.60 0.82 5.22
N GLY A 303 -9.11 0.07 6.21
CA GLY A 303 -8.40 -0.17 7.48
C GLY A 303 -7.46 -1.39 7.41
N GLU A 304 -6.59 -1.57 8.40
CA GLU A 304 -5.65 -2.69 8.50
C GLU A 304 -5.90 -3.56 9.75
N THR A 305 -6.08 -4.86 9.55
CA THR A 305 -6.05 -5.86 10.62
C THR A 305 -4.62 -6.12 11.10
N PHE A 306 -4.38 -6.01 12.40
CA PHE A 306 -3.10 -6.28 13.06
C PHE A 306 -3.04 -7.65 13.74
N ARG A 307 -4.17 -8.19 14.21
CA ARG A 307 -4.20 -9.42 15.01
C ARG A 307 -4.58 -10.65 14.19
N ASN A 308 -3.93 -11.75 14.52
CA ASN A 308 -4.28 -13.07 13.98
C ASN A 308 -5.61 -13.55 14.57
N GLU A 309 -6.32 -14.38 13.80
CA GLU A 309 -7.51 -15.12 14.26
C GLU A 309 -8.61 -14.25 14.89
N CYS A 310 -8.84 -13.07 14.33
CA CYS A 310 -9.97 -12.19 14.67
C CYS A 310 -10.03 -11.76 16.14
N GLN A 311 -8.87 -11.59 16.78
CA GLN A 311 -8.74 -11.13 18.17
C GLN A 311 -8.87 -9.61 18.33
N GLU A 312 -9.50 -8.93 17.38
CA GLU A 312 -9.71 -7.48 17.37
C GLU A 312 -10.94 -7.11 16.54
N ALA A 313 -11.30 -5.82 16.54
CA ALA A 313 -12.37 -5.32 15.68
C ALA A 313 -12.03 -5.51 14.20
N ARG A 314 -13.00 -6.03 13.45
CA ARG A 314 -12.84 -6.29 12.02
C ARG A 314 -12.67 -4.99 11.25
N GLN A 315 -11.54 -4.87 10.56
CA GLN A 315 -11.30 -3.79 9.62
C GLN A 315 -12.04 -4.04 8.29
N MET A 316 -12.45 -2.94 7.67
CA MET A 316 -13.33 -2.93 6.51
C MET A 316 -12.85 -1.91 5.48
N VAL A 317 -13.42 -2.02 4.28
CA VAL A 317 -13.43 -0.95 3.27
C VAL A 317 -14.65 -0.07 3.55
N ILE A 318 -14.48 1.25 3.61
CA ILE A 318 -15.54 2.23 3.82
C ILE A 318 -15.53 3.21 2.65
N PHE A 319 -16.67 3.39 2.00
CA PHE A 319 -16.84 4.37 0.94
C PHE A 319 -17.38 5.66 1.55
N VAL A 320 -16.65 6.76 1.35
CA VAL A 320 -17.01 8.10 1.84
C VAL A 320 -17.34 8.96 0.63
N ASP A 321 -18.57 9.48 0.56
CA ASP A 321 -18.95 10.51 -0.40
C ASP A 321 -18.31 11.84 0.02
N VAL A 322 -17.55 12.43 -0.90
CA VAL A 322 -16.84 13.71 -0.75
C VAL A 322 -17.22 14.69 -1.87
N THR A 323 -18.41 14.52 -2.47
CA THR A 323 -18.94 15.44 -3.49
C THR A 323 -19.06 16.86 -2.94
N ASP A 324 -19.48 17.00 -1.67
CA ASP A 324 -19.18 18.17 -0.85
C ASP A 324 -17.99 17.82 0.05
N GLU A 325 -16.79 18.16 -0.39
CA GLU A 325 -15.55 17.87 0.31
C GLU A 325 -15.46 18.52 1.70
N THR A 326 -16.31 19.50 2.02
CA THR A 326 -16.38 20.12 3.35
C THR A 326 -17.23 19.30 4.33
N ARG A 327 -18.04 18.36 3.82
CA ARG A 327 -18.98 17.52 4.59
C ARG A 327 -18.92 16.06 4.13
N PRO A 328 -17.78 15.38 4.33
CA PRO A 328 -17.64 13.97 3.97
C PRO A 328 -18.64 13.10 4.75
N VAL A 329 -19.24 12.11 4.07
CA VAL A 329 -20.19 11.17 4.69
C VAL A 329 -19.91 9.73 4.28
N GLY A 330 -19.85 8.81 5.25
CA GLY A 330 -19.77 7.38 4.97
C GLY A 330 -21.09 6.87 4.38
N VAL A 331 -21.04 6.28 3.19
CA VAL A 331 -22.24 5.83 2.46
C VAL A 331 -22.39 4.32 2.38
N SER A 332 -21.29 3.58 2.46
CA SER A 332 -21.32 2.11 2.46
C SER A 332 -20.03 1.53 3.05
N SER A 333 -20.06 0.23 3.33
CA SER A 333 -18.88 -0.52 3.79
C SER A 333 -18.88 -1.94 3.24
N TRP A 334 -17.70 -2.54 3.10
CA TRP A 334 -17.53 -3.91 2.65
C TRP A 334 -16.39 -4.62 3.39
N ALA A 335 -16.59 -5.91 3.69
CA ALA A 335 -15.54 -6.83 4.12
C ALA A 335 -15.88 -8.25 3.64
N ALA A 336 -14.87 -9.08 3.42
CA ALA A 336 -15.10 -10.48 3.07
C ALA A 336 -15.88 -11.18 4.22
N PRO A 337 -16.90 -12.00 3.93
CA PRO A 337 -17.60 -12.76 4.97
C PRO A 337 -16.67 -13.82 5.57
N GLU A 338 -16.50 -13.82 6.89
CA GLU A 338 -15.69 -14.82 7.62
C GLU A 338 -16.03 -16.26 7.21
N LYS A 339 -17.33 -16.55 7.18
CA LYS A 339 -17.89 -17.86 6.88
C LYS A 339 -17.59 -18.37 5.47
N SER A 340 -17.17 -17.52 4.53
CA SER A 340 -16.89 -17.94 3.15
C SER A 340 -15.56 -18.69 3.02
N GLY A 341 -14.70 -18.68 4.06
CA GLY A 341 -13.45 -19.44 4.08
C GLY A 341 -13.00 -19.90 5.46
N ALA A 342 -13.86 -19.78 6.48
CA ALA A 342 -13.54 -20.03 7.89
C ALA A 342 -12.28 -19.27 8.34
N PHE A 343 -12.17 -18.01 7.90
CA PHE A 343 -10.92 -17.26 7.94
C PHE A 343 -10.44 -16.94 9.35
N CYS A 344 -11.33 -16.83 10.35
CA CYS A 344 -10.87 -16.63 11.73
C CYS A 344 -10.17 -17.88 12.26
N SER A 345 -10.63 -19.07 11.88
CA SER A 345 -10.05 -20.35 12.32
C SER A 345 -8.88 -20.83 11.43
N ARG A 346 -8.78 -20.34 10.19
CA ARG A 346 -7.75 -20.72 9.21
C ARG A 346 -6.32 -20.37 9.66
N GLY A 347 -6.16 -19.35 10.51
CA GLY A 347 -4.87 -18.86 11.00
C GLY A 347 -4.40 -17.60 10.29
N GLY A 348 -3.47 -16.88 10.91
CA GLY A 348 -3.04 -15.55 10.42
C GLY A 348 -4.10 -14.47 10.60
N ARG A 349 -3.84 -13.28 10.06
CA ARG A 349 -4.76 -12.14 10.09
C ARG A 349 -5.91 -12.35 9.10
N PHE A 350 -7.10 -11.93 9.48
CA PHE A 350 -8.29 -11.87 8.62
C PHE A 350 -8.98 -10.51 8.74
N GLY A 351 -8.97 -9.77 7.64
CA GLY A 351 -9.50 -8.42 7.50
C GLY A 351 -8.78 -7.71 6.36
N THR A 352 -9.17 -6.47 6.08
CA THR A 352 -8.49 -5.65 5.08
C THR A 352 -7.06 -5.30 5.52
N HIS A 353 -6.19 -5.02 4.55
CA HIS A 353 -4.91 -4.34 4.77
C HIS A 353 -4.84 -3.08 3.91
N SER A 354 -4.91 -3.23 2.59
CA SER A 354 -4.74 -2.12 1.64
C SER A 354 -5.54 -2.33 0.35
N SER A 355 -5.78 -1.23 -0.37
CA SER A 355 -6.21 -1.26 -1.76
C SER A 355 -5.01 -1.23 -2.71
N ASN A 356 -5.24 -1.49 -4.00
CA ASN A 356 -4.37 -0.98 -5.06
C ASN A 356 -4.35 0.55 -5.03
N GLU A 357 -3.25 1.16 -5.46
CA GLU A 357 -3.03 2.61 -5.40
C GLU A 357 -2.76 3.21 -6.80
N SER A 358 -2.81 2.40 -7.86
CA SER A 358 -2.76 2.83 -9.26
C SER A 358 -4.06 3.48 -9.76
N PHE A 359 -3.91 4.57 -10.51
CA PHE A 359 -4.97 5.26 -11.26
C PHE A 359 -5.15 4.72 -12.69
N ALA A 360 -4.59 3.55 -13.02
CA ALA A 360 -4.63 3.00 -14.37
C ALA A 360 -6.06 2.96 -14.95
N PRO A 361 -6.31 3.54 -16.14
CA PRO A 361 -7.66 3.69 -16.71
C PRO A 361 -8.41 2.37 -16.92
N VAL A 362 -7.68 1.26 -17.04
CA VAL A 362 -8.28 -0.06 -17.18
C VAL A 362 -9.24 -0.34 -16.03
N TYR A 363 -8.85 -0.08 -14.78
CA TYR A 363 -9.63 -0.39 -13.58
C TYR A 363 -10.23 0.83 -12.85
N TYR A 364 -9.59 2.00 -12.94
CA TYR A 364 -10.01 3.20 -12.21
C TYR A 364 -11.50 3.53 -12.44
N LYS A 365 -12.22 3.87 -11.36
CA LYS A 365 -13.70 4.08 -11.32
C LYS A 365 -14.58 2.86 -11.61
N ARG A 366 -14.01 1.67 -11.81
CA ARG A 366 -14.76 0.47 -12.17
C ARG A 366 -14.55 -0.66 -11.17
N ILE A 367 -13.30 -1.07 -11.00
CA ILE A 367 -12.93 -2.15 -10.09
C ILE A 367 -11.80 -1.67 -9.20
N MET A 368 -11.88 -1.98 -7.91
CA MET A 368 -10.76 -1.86 -6.98
C MET A 368 -10.39 -3.23 -6.41
N PHE A 369 -9.11 -3.40 -6.14
CA PHE A 369 -8.55 -4.61 -5.58
C PHE A 369 -8.09 -4.35 -4.15
N PHE A 370 -8.34 -5.30 -3.26
CA PHE A 370 -7.98 -5.20 -1.86
C PHE A 370 -7.20 -6.44 -1.44
N ALA A 371 -6.08 -6.21 -0.76
CA ALA A 371 -5.42 -7.25 0.01
C ALA A 371 -6.20 -7.49 1.31
N HIS A 372 -6.56 -8.74 1.56
CA HIS A 372 -7.40 -9.14 2.68
C HIS A 372 -6.73 -10.26 3.51
N PHE A 373 -5.41 -10.16 3.71
CA PHE A 373 -4.57 -11.13 4.42
C PHE A 373 -4.87 -12.58 4.05
N ASN A 374 -5.31 -13.44 4.99
CA ASN A 374 -5.56 -14.86 4.73
C ASN A 374 -6.76 -15.14 3.82
N ALA A 375 -7.51 -14.09 3.47
CA ALA A 375 -8.56 -14.11 2.45
C ALA A 375 -8.05 -13.65 1.08
N GLY A 376 -6.74 -13.45 0.88
CA GLY A 376 -6.15 -13.23 -0.43
C GLY A 376 -6.49 -11.88 -1.06
N VAL A 377 -6.56 -11.85 -2.38
CA VAL A 377 -6.98 -10.69 -3.17
C VAL A 377 -8.49 -10.69 -3.37
N ARG A 378 -9.10 -9.52 -3.22
CA ARG A 378 -10.55 -9.29 -3.37
C ARG A 378 -10.80 -8.19 -4.39
N ALA A 379 -11.60 -8.47 -5.41
CA ALA A 379 -11.98 -7.49 -6.42
C ALA A 379 -13.41 -7.01 -6.19
N LEU A 380 -13.59 -5.70 -6.00
CA LEU A 380 -14.90 -5.06 -5.87
C LEU A 380 -15.22 -4.26 -7.12
N ASP A 381 -16.41 -4.48 -7.67
CA ASP A 381 -17.07 -3.54 -8.57
C ASP A 381 -17.54 -2.33 -7.76
N ILE A 382 -17.02 -1.16 -8.10
CA ILE A 382 -17.25 0.09 -7.40
C ILE A 382 -18.06 1.10 -8.22
N ARG A 383 -18.67 0.68 -9.34
CA ARG A 383 -19.49 1.57 -10.19
C ARG A 383 -20.73 2.11 -9.48
N ASP A 384 -21.21 1.40 -8.45
CA ASP A 384 -22.14 1.91 -7.45
C ASP A 384 -21.46 1.91 -6.06
N PRO A 385 -20.80 3.02 -5.66
CA PRO A 385 -20.15 3.14 -4.35
C PRO A 385 -21.12 3.04 -3.16
N PHE A 386 -22.42 3.18 -3.36
CA PHE A 386 -23.42 2.95 -2.31
C PHE A 386 -23.64 1.46 -2.06
N ARG A 387 -23.35 0.60 -3.05
CA ARG A 387 -23.55 -0.86 -2.99
C ARG A 387 -22.39 -1.59 -3.69
N PRO A 388 -21.15 -1.47 -3.17
CA PRO A 388 -20.00 -2.15 -3.75
C PRO A 388 -20.18 -3.67 -3.71
N ARG A 389 -19.77 -4.36 -4.77
CA ARG A 389 -20.00 -5.81 -4.91
C ARG A 389 -18.70 -6.56 -5.18
N GLU A 390 -18.42 -7.60 -4.39
CA GLU A 390 -17.33 -8.53 -4.71
C GLU A 390 -17.67 -9.31 -5.97
N ILE A 391 -16.77 -9.25 -6.96
CA ILE A 391 -16.94 -9.91 -8.26
C ILE A 391 -15.92 -11.02 -8.49
N ALA A 392 -14.75 -10.94 -7.84
CA ALA A 392 -13.72 -11.96 -7.96
C ALA A 392 -12.86 -12.06 -6.70
N TYR A 393 -12.23 -13.21 -6.50
CA TYR A 393 -11.21 -13.38 -5.47
C TYR A 393 -10.18 -14.42 -5.89
N TYR A 394 -8.99 -14.31 -5.30
CA TYR A 394 -7.94 -15.33 -5.39
C TYR A 394 -7.23 -15.43 -4.04
N VAL A 395 -7.24 -16.62 -3.44
CA VAL A 395 -6.50 -16.98 -2.23
C VAL A 395 -5.34 -17.89 -2.66
N PRO A 396 -4.09 -17.42 -2.57
CA PRO A 396 -2.94 -18.25 -2.89
C PRO A 396 -2.87 -19.53 -2.05
N ALA A 397 -2.29 -20.57 -2.63
CA ALA A 397 -1.85 -21.75 -1.88
C ALA A 397 -0.67 -21.38 -0.97
N VAL A 398 -0.59 -22.01 0.20
CA VAL A 398 0.64 -21.96 1.01
C VAL A 398 1.75 -22.74 0.30
N THR A 399 3.00 -22.32 0.51
CA THR A 399 4.19 -23.01 -0.01
C THR A 399 5.05 -23.51 1.14
N ALA A 400 6.11 -24.27 0.82
CA ALA A 400 7.11 -24.65 1.81
C ALA A 400 7.85 -23.46 2.43
N ARG A 401 7.80 -22.28 1.81
CA ARG A 401 8.35 -21.03 2.35
C ARG A 401 7.35 -20.28 3.23
N THR A 402 6.06 -20.63 3.20
CA THR A 402 5.05 -19.88 3.93
C THR A 402 5.27 -19.98 5.43
N GLU A 403 5.49 -18.83 6.06
CA GLU A 403 5.77 -18.77 7.49
C GLU A 403 4.54 -19.08 8.36
N LYS A 404 4.84 -19.59 9.55
CA LYS A 404 3.85 -19.79 10.61
C LYS A 404 3.32 -18.44 11.11
N ARG A 405 2.03 -18.42 11.45
CA ARG A 405 1.34 -17.31 12.12
C ARG A 405 0.80 -17.82 13.45
N CYS A 406 1.24 -17.19 14.52
CA CYS A 406 1.03 -17.67 15.89
C CYS A 406 0.08 -16.74 16.66
N VAL A 407 -0.60 -17.32 17.64
CA VAL A 407 -1.39 -16.61 18.66
C VAL A 407 -1.06 -17.21 20.02
N GLY A 408 -1.22 -16.41 21.08
CA GLY A 408 -0.72 -16.76 22.41
C GLY A 408 0.77 -16.45 22.57
N LYS A 409 1.34 -16.85 23.70
CA LYS A 409 2.77 -16.71 24.03
C LYS A 409 3.19 -17.90 24.90
N GLY A 410 4.47 -18.26 24.85
CA GLY A 410 5.04 -19.30 25.70
C GLY A 410 4.39 -20.67 25.45
N ALA A 411 4.03 -21.39 26.52
CA ALA A 411 3.48 -22.74 26.43
C ALA A 411 2.08 -22.81 25.76
N GLU A 412 1.34 -21.71 25.71
CA GLU A 412 0.02 -21.63 25.06
C GLU A 412 0.11 -21.18 23.60
N GLU A 413 1.32 -20.93 23.09
CA GLU A 413 1.50 -20.50 21.70
C GLU A 413 1.06 -21.60 20.74
N ARG A 414 0.17 -21.22 19.83
CA ARG A 414 -0.30 -22.09 18.75
C ARG A 414 -0.10 -21.40 17.42
N CYS A 415 0.52 -22.12 16.50
CA CYS A 415 0.92 -21.61 15.20
C CYS A 415 0.25 -22.38 14.06
N LYS A 416 -0.23 -21.66 13.06
CA LYS A 416 -0.78 -22.23 11.81
C LYS A 416 -0.02 -21.67 10.63
N ILE A 417 0.08 -22.43 9.54
CA ILE A 417 0.61 -21.93 8.28
C ILE A 417 -0.56 -21.37 7.48
N ALA A 418 -0.53 -20.08 7.18
CA ALA A 418 -1.55 -19.40 6.42
C ALA A 418 -0.92 -18.30 5.58
N ILE A 419 -1.40 -18.13 4.35
CA ILE A 419 -1.04 -16.99 3.51
C ILE A 419 -1.45 -15.70 4.20
N GLN A 420 -0.75 -14.62 3.88
CA GLN A 420 -1.00 -13.29 4.35
C GLN A 420 -0.75 -12.32 3.19
N THR A 421 -1.66 -12.32 2.22
CA THR A 421 -1.60 -11.36 1.10
C THR A 421 -1.63 -9.96 1.70
N ASN A 422 -0.49 -9.28 1.62
CA ASN A 422 -0.24 -8.06 2.36
C ASN A 422 -0.70 -6.87 1.55
N ASN A 423 -0.29 -6.78 0.29
CA ASN A 423 -0.65 -5.64 -0.55
C ASN A 423 -0.86 -6.09 -2.00
N VAL A 424 -1.55 -5.24 -2.76
CA VAL A 424 -1.94 -5.50 -4.14
C VAL A 424 -1.72 -4.23 -4.97
N GLU A 425 -1.32 -4.39 -6.23
CA GLU A 425 -1.24 -3.30 -7.20
C GLU A 425 -1.68 -3.78 -8.58
N VAL A 426 -1.98 -2.86 -9.50
CA VAL A 426 -2.39 -3.15 -10.88
C VAL A 426 -1.59 -2.36 -11.90
N ASP A 427 -1.50 -2.88 -13.12
CA ASP A 427 -0.89 -2.20 -14.26
C ASP A 427 -1.87 -1.91 -15.41
N GLU A 428 -1.43 -1.14 -16.40
CA GLU A 428 -2.25 -0.76 -17.55
C GLU A 428 -2.61 -1.94 -18.48
N ARG A 429 -1.89 -3.07 -18.36
CA ARG A 429 -2.19 -4.30 -19.13
C ARG A 429 -3.34 -5.09 -18.51
N GLY A 430 -3.79 -4.70 -17.31
CA GLY A 430 -4.85 -5.36 -16.56
C GLY A 430 -4.34 -6.50 -15.69
N TYR A 431 -3.04 -6.60 -15.42
CA TYR A 431 -2.53 -7.57 -14.44
C TYR A 431 -2.64 -7.03 -13.02
N ILE A 432 -2.77 -7.96 -12.08
CA ILE A 432 -2.91 -7.69 -10.65
C ILE A 432 -1.74 -8.37 -9.94
N TYR A 433 -0.99 -7.61 -9.16
CA TYR A 433 0.23 -8.05 -8.49
C TYR A 433 -0.03 -8.11 -7.00
N ALA A 434 -0.02 -9.30 -6.43
CA ALA A 434 -0.25 -9.52 -5.01
C ALA A 434 1.00 -10.09 -4.34
N VAL A 435 1.41 -9.49 -3.24
CA VAL A 435 2.60 -9.92 -2.50
C VAL A 435 2.25 -10.29 -1.07
N ASP A 436 2.99 -11.24 -0.52
CA ASP A 436 2.64 -11.92 0.72
C ASP A 436 3.67 -11.66 1.84
N ARG A 437 3.19 -11.23 3.02
CA ARG A 437 4.04 -10.99 4.21
C ARG A 437 4.48 -12.27 4.91
N ALA A 438 3.92 -13.42 4.54
CA ALA A 438 4.31 -14.73 5.05
C ALA A 438 5.20 -15.48 4.08
N ASN A 439 5.94 -14.76 3.23
CA ASN A 439 6.96 -15.30 2.34
C ASN A 439 6.38 -16.23 1.27
N THR A 440 5.07 -16.15 1.00
CA THR A 440 4.41 -16.91 -0.07
C THR A 440 4.73 -16.34 -1.46
N GLY A 441 5.49 -15.24 -1.55
CA GLY A 441 5.98 -14.69 -2.82
C GLY A 441 5.03 -13.68 -3.49
N MET A 442 5.29 -13.42 -4.77
CA MET A 442 4.51 -12.56 -5.64
C MET A 442 3.65 -13.40 -6.58
N HIS A 443 2.36 -13.06 -6.65
CA HIS A 443 1.38 -13.66 -7.55
C HIS A 443 0.94 -12.62 -8.57
N ILE A 444 1.09 -12.93 -9.85
CA ILE A 444 0.56 -12.11 -10.94
C ILE A 444 -0.73 -12.77 -11.40
N LEU A 445 -1.83 -12.03 -11.30
CA LEU A 445 -3.18 -12.51 -11.51
C LEU A 445 -3.83 -11.75 -12.67
N ARG A 446 -4.92 -12.32 -13.20
CA ARG A 446 -5.84 -11.60 -14.09
C ARG A 446 -7.28 -11.97 -13.78
N LEU A 447 -8.20 -11.04 -14.05
CA LEU A 447 -9.63 -11.33 -14.03
C LEU A 447 -10.01 -12.30 -15.15
N THR A 448 -10.95 -13.19 -14.85
CA THR A 448 -11.54 -14.15 -15.78
C THR A 448 -13.07 -14.11 -15.69
N GLY A 449 -13.73 -14.95 -16.50
CA GLY A 449 -15.17 -15.16 -16.43
C GLY A 449 -16.00 -13.88 -16.41
N ALA A 450 -17.00 -13.83 -15.54
CA ALA A 450 -17.94 -12.71 -15.48
C ALA A 450 -17.27 -11.40 -15.04
N ALA A 451 -16.23 -11.46 -14.19
CA ALA A 451 -15.51 -10.28 -13.76
C ALA A 451 -14.72 -9.63 -14.90
N ARG A 452 -14.14 -10.43 -15.81
CA ARG A 452 -13.48 -9.91 -17.01
C ARG A 452 -14.46 -9.30 -18.00
N GLU A 453 -15.65 -9.91 -18.16
CA GLU A 453 -16.67 -9.36 -19.04
C GLU A 453 -17.27 -8.06 -18.49
N ALA A 454 -17.37 -7.90 -17.17
CA ALA A 454 -17.84 -6.67 -16.52
C ALA A 454 -16.94 -5.43 -16.78
N MET A 455 -15.74 -5.65 -17.34
CA MET A 455 -14.76 -4.62 -17.71
C MET A 455 -14.90 -4.08 -19.12
N LYS A 456 -15.61 -4.81 -19.99
CA LYS A 456 -15.99 -4.34 -21.33
C LYS A 456 -17.15 -3.36 -21.20
#